data_AF-A0A5Q4T8L0-F1
#
_entry.id   AF-A0A5Q4T8L0-F1
#
_cell.length_a   1.000
_cell.length_b   1.000
_cell.length_c   1.000
_cell.angle_alpha   90.00
_cell.angle_beta   90.00
_cell.angle_gamma   90.00
#
_symmetry.space_group_name_H-M   'P 1'
#
loop_
_entity.id
_entity.type
_entity.pdbx_description
1 polymer ?
#
loop_
_entity_poly.entity_id
_entity_poly.type
_entity_poly.pdbx_seq_one_letter_code
_entity_poly.pdbx_strand_id
1 'polypeptide(L)'
;MSGLVTGDAVVLGLHPARLPSRALAVVIDLAVVWTAYLLASLGLAVATAALDEAAVMAVSIATFLLVPVGGPIVVETLSHGRSLGKMACGLRVVRDDGGPIRFRHALVRGAMSVVEILLSFGVIACIASLVSGRGRRVGDVFAGTLVVRERVPAQRGASTVPPPPFWLVGRFRELDLSGVPDGLWLAIRQYLTRMGQLEAGVSWSMAHRLADDLVARTGAPAPQGVPPAAYLAAVLNERQARDARRAFAAARASGGPQVPGGGHEVAAAHVPAGGHGVTAAHVPDPGGTGPAAEGGLPAEQDAADARPPGQDVRGGEAADGVAVSRSAAPTGFAPPA
;
A
#
# COMPACT_ATOMS: atom_id res chain seq x y z
N MET A 1 27.87 3.77 -6.54
CA MET A 1 26.73 3.61 -5.60
C MET A 1 26.68 4.85 -4.72
N SER A 2 25.95 5.89 -5.12
CA SER A 2 25.74 7.10 -4.31
C SER A 2 24.24 7.29 -4.13
N GLY A 3 23.76 6.98 -2.93
CA GLY A 3 22.36 7.16 -2.55
C GLY A 3 22.05 8.64 -2.34
N LEU A 4 20.81 9.02 -2.63
CA LEU A 4 20.34 10.39 -2.42
C LEU A 4 20.19 10.64 -0.91
N VAL A 5 20.96 11.59 -0.41
CA VAL A 5 20.97 12.00 0.99
C VAL A 5 19.96 13.13 1.13
N THR A 6 18.92 12.92 1.91
CA THR A 6 17.98 14.00 2.26
C THR A 6 18.59 14.95 3.30
N GLY A 7 17.96 16.10 3.54
CA GLY A 7 18.41 17.07 4.55
C GLY A 7 18.54 16.51 5.98
N ASP A 8 17.94 15.35 6.27
CA ASP A 8 18.06 14.62 7.54
C ASP A 8 19.17 13.54 7.54
N ALA A 9 20.09 13.56 6.56
CA ALA A 9 21.17 12.57 6.40
C ALA A 9 20.69 11.11 6.32
N VAL A 10 19.42 10.87 5.99
CA VAL A 10 18.89 9.53 5.69
C VAL A 10 19.04 9.27 4.20
N VAL A 11 19.79 8.20 3.86
CA VAL A 11 19.95 7.72 2.50
C VAL A 11 18.62 7.12 2.05
N LEU A 12 17.84 7.87 1.28
CA LEU A 12 16.64 7.34 0.66
C LEU A 12 17.07 6.47 -0.53
N GLY A 13 16.87 5.15 -0.40
CA GLY A 13 16.97 4.19 -1.51
C GLY A 13 15.82 4.38 -2.50
N LEU A 14 15.79 5.52 -3.20
CA LEU A 14 14.85 5.75 -4.28
C LEU A 14 15.19 4.80 -5.42
N HIS A 15 14.33 3.79 -5.63
CA HIS A 15 14.48 2.84 -6.72
C HIS A 15 14.07 3.55 -8.02
N PRO A 16 15.00 3.76 -8.97
CA PRO A 16 14.66 4.31 -10.27
C PRO A 16 13.57 3.45 -10.92
N ALA A 17 12.57 4.09 -11.53
CA ALA A 17 11.52 3.36 -12.22
C ALA A 17 12.11 2.53 -13.38
N ARG A 18 11.62 1.30 -13.57
CA ARG A 18 12.07 0.44 -14.68
C ARG A 18 11.67 1.09 -16.01
N LEU A 19 12.58 1.10 -16.98
CA LEU A 19 12.40 1.73 -18.30
C LEU A 19 11.05 1.44 -18.98
N PRO A 20 10.49 0.21 -18.97
CA PRO A 20 9.20 -0.08 -19.62
C PRO A 20 8.03 0.70 -19.01
N SER A 21 7.99 0.84 -17.68
CA SER A 21 6.92 1.59 -17.00
C SER A 21 6.97 3.08 -17.32
N ARG A 22 8.18 3.61 -17.54
CA ARG A 22 8.39 5.00 -17.94
C ARG A 22 8.02 5.22 -19.41
N ALA A 23 8.36 4.28 -20.29
CA ALA A 23 7.94 4.32 -21.69
C ALA A 23 6.42 4.28 -21.82
N LEU A 24 5.74 3.38 -21.09
CA LEU A 24 4.28 3.31 -21.06
C LEU A 24 3.64 4.61 -20.57
N ALA A 25 4.16 5.18 -19.48
CA ALA A 25 3.68 6.47 -18.97
C ALA A 25 3.82 7.59 -20.01
N VAL A 26 4.94 7.63 -20.76
CA VAL A 26 5.15 8.61 -21.84
C VAL A 26 4.18 8.38 -22.99
N VAL A 27 3.91 7.13 -23.38
CA VAL A 27 2.94 6.81 -24.44
C VAL A 27 1.53 7.28 -24.05
N ILE A 28 1.11 7.02 -22.81
CA ILE A 28 -0.19 7.47 -22.31
C ILE A 28 -0.25 9.00 -22.26
N ASP A 29 0.79 9.66 -21.73
CA ASP A 29 0.87 11.12 -21.70
C ASP A 29 0.79 11.72 -23.11
N LEU A 30 1.50 11.11 -24.07
CA LEU A 30 1.52 11.54 -25.46
C LEU A 30 0.14 11.37 -26.11
N ALA A 31 -0.54 10.24 -25.88
CA ALA A 31 -1.89 10.00 -26.37
C ALA A 31 -2.90 11.01 -25.81
N VAL A 32 -2.83 11.32 -24.51
CA VAL A 32 -3.66 12.35 -23.87
C VAL A 32 -3.40 13.72 -24.49
N VAL A 33 -2.13 14.11 -24.63
CA VAL A 33 -1.74 15.41 -25.20
C VAL A 33 -2.20 15.54 -26.65
N TRP A 34 -2.01 14.51 -27.48
CA TRP A 34 -2.49 14.52 -28.86
C TRP A 34 -4.00 14.56 -28.96
N THR A 35 -4.71 13.82 -28.11
CA THR A 35 -6.17 13.87 -28.06
C THR A 35 -6.65 15.28 -27.69
N ALA A 36 -6.06 15.89 -26.66
CA ALA A 36 -6.37 17.26 -26.27
C ALA A 36 -6.04 18.27 -27.39
N TYR A 37 -4.92 18.09 -28.09
CA TYR A 37 -4.54 18.91 -29.23
C TYR A 37 -5.53 18.81 -30.39
N LEU A 38 -5.97 17.60 -30.75
CA LEU A 38 -6.94 17.38 -31.82
C LEU A 38 -8.31 17.98 -31.47
N LEU A 39 -8.78 17.79 -30.24
CA LEU A 39 -10.04 18.38 -29.77
C LEU A 39 -9.97 19.90 -29.73
N ALA A 40 -8.87 20.46 -29.22
CA ALA A 40 -8.64 21.90 -29.22
C ALA A 40 -8.63 22.46 -30.64
N SER A 41 -7.87 21.82 -31.55
CA SER A 41 -7.78 22.24 -32.95
C SER A 41 -9.13 22.19 -33.67
N LEU A 42 -9.93 21.15 -33.42
CA LEU A 42 -11.27 21.02 -34.00
C LEU A 42 -12.22 22.11 -33.47
N GLY A 43 -12.23 22.35 -32.16
CA GLY A 43 -13.03 23.41 -31.55
C GLY A 43 -12.63 24.80 -32.08
N LEU A 44 -11.33 25.02 -32.25
CA LEU A 44 -10.77 26.26 -32.79
C LEU A 44 -11.16 26.46 -34.24
N ALA A 45 -11.08 25.43 -35.09
CA ALA A 45 -11.48 25.51 -36.49
C ALA A 45 -12.94 26.00 -36.66
N VAL A 46 -13.83 25.57 -35.77
CA VAL A 46 -15.22 26.05 -35.75
C VAL A 46 -15.30 27.48 -35.19
N ALA A 47 -14.62 27.75 -34.07
CA ALA A 47 -14.68 29.04 -33.38
C ALA A 47 -14.02 30.19 -34.16
N THR A 48 -13.03 29.90 -35.00
CA THR A 48 -12.28 30.88 -35.78
C THR A 48 -12.76 31.00 -37.22
N ALA A 49 -13.87 30.36 -37.60
CA ALA A 49 -14.36 30.34 -38.98
C ALA A 49 -14.69 31.74 -39.56
N ALA A 50 -14.93 32.72 -38.68
CA ALA A 50 -15.22 34.11 -39.06
C ALA A 50 -14.02 35.06 -38.89
N LEU A 51 -12.85 34.55 -38.47
CA LEU A 51 -11.65 35.36 -38.31
C LEU A 51 -10.87 35.50 -39.62
N ASP A 52 -10.01 36.51 -39.70
CA ASP A 52 -9.06 36.65 -40.79
C ASP A 52 -7.96 35.57 -40.73
N GLU A 53 -7.31 35.35 -41.87
CA GLU A 53 -6.30 34.30 -42.03
C GLU A 53 -5.10 34.47 -41.08
N ALA A 54 -4.69 35.72 -40.80
CA ALA A 54 -3.58 35.97 -39.90
C ALA A 54 -3.93 35.59 -38.45
N ALA A 55 -5.14 35.90 -37.99
CA ALA A 55 -5.63 35.47 -36.69
C ALA A 55 -5.74 33.94 -36.58
N VAL A 56 -6.26 33.25 -37.61
CA VAL A 56 -6.33 31.78 -37.65
C VAL A 56 -4.92 31.16 -37.57
N MET A 57 -3.96 31.70 -38.31
CA MET A 57 -2.57 31.24 -38.29
C MET A 57 -1.93 31.45 -36.91
N ALA A 58 -2.08 32.64 -36.33
CA ALA A 58 -1.53 32.96 -35.01
C ALA A 58 -2.08 32.02 -33.92
N VAL A 59 -3.39 31.79 -33.92
CA VAL A 59 -4.08 30.92 -32.96
C VAL A 59 -3.72 29.44 -33.16
N SER A 60 -3.50 29.01 -34.40
CA SER A 60 -3.03 27.65 -34.73
C SER A 60 -1.60 27.41 -34.23
N ILE A 61 -0.69 28.36 -34.47
CA ILE A 61 0.70 28.29 -33.98
C ILE A 61 0.70 28.28 -32.44
N ALA A 62 -0.08 29.17 -31.81
CA ALA A 62 -0.18 29.22 -30.36
C ALA A 62 -0.67 27.88 -29.79
N THR A 63 -1.68 27.26 -30.41
CA THR A 63 -2.21 25.95 -29.98
C THR A 63 -1.17 24.84 -30.15
N PHE A 64 -0.46 24.83 -31.28
CA PHE A 64 0.62 23.87 -31.55
C PHE A 64 1.77 23.97 -30.55
N LEU A 65 2.06 25.16 -30.00
CA LEU A 65 3.09 25.31 -28.97
C LEU A 65 2.54 25.04 -27.56
N LEU A 66 1.40 25.66 -27.22
CA LEU A 66 0.89 25.67 -25.86
C LEU A 66 0.32 24.32 -25.44
N VAL A 67 -0.30 23.55 -26.32
CA VAL A 67 -0.89 22.26 -25.93
C VAL A 67 0.19 21.19 -25.66
N PRO A 68 1.08 20.86 -26.61
CA PRO A 68 2.06 19.80 -26.39
C PRO A 68 3.25 20.20 -25.51
N VAL A 69 3.57 21.49 -25.41
CA VAL A 69 4.66 21.98 -24.54
C VAL A 69 4.12 22.55 -23.25
N GLY A 70 3.21 23.53 -23.33
CA GLY A 70 2.64 24.21 -22.17
C GLY A 70 1.76 23.29 -21.31
N GLY A 71 0.93 22.45 -21.94
CA GLY A 71 0.01 21.53 -21.26
C GLY A 71 0.73 20.62 -20.24
N PRO A 72 1.73 19.82 -20.66
CA PRO A 72 2.52 19.00 -19.74
C PRO A 72 3.21 19.81 -18.64
N ILE A 73 3.72 21.01 -18.93
CA ILE A 73 4.37 21.87 -17.92
C ILE A 73 3.36 22.28 -16.85
N VAL A 74 2.18 22.73 -17.25
CA VAL A 74 1.11 23.14 -16.32
C VAL A 74 0.65 21.94 -15.49
N VAL A 75 0.38 20.81 -16.13
CA VAL A 75 -0.06 19.59 -15.45
C VAL A 75 0.99 19.14 -14.44
N GLU A 76 2.26 18.99 -14.84
CA GLU A 76 3.34 18.56 -13.94
C GLU A 76 3.56 19.56 -12.80
N THR A 77 3.44 20.86 -13.05
CA THR A 77 3.60 21.89 -12.02
C THR A 77 2.50 21.80 -10.97
N LEU A 78 1.24 21.73 -11.38
CA LEU A 78 0.09 21.69 -10.48
C LEU A 78 0.01 20.36 -9.72
N SER A 79 0.40 19.26 -10.36
CA SER A 79 0.33 17.92 -9.79
C SER A 79 1.58 17.51 -8.99
N HIS A 80 2.55 18.42 -8.86
CA HIS A 80 3.82 18.17 -8.17
C HIS A 80 4.59 16.96 -8.75
N GLY A 81 4.59 16.85 -10.08
CA GLY A 81 5.37 15.86 -10.83
C GLY A 81 4.60 14.62 -11.27
N ARG A 82 3.28 14.70 -11.36
CA ARG A 82 2.39 13.61 -11.78
C ARG A 82 1.58 13.98 -13.03
N SER A 83 1.86 13.38 -14.16
CA SER A 83 0.95 13.43 -15.32
C SER A 83 0.00 12.22 -15.28
N LEU A 84 -1.03 12.20 -16.13
CA LEU A 84 -2.02 11.13 -16.16
C LEU A 84 -1.39 9.75 -16.42
N GLY A 85 -0.46 9.64 -17.38
CA GLY A 85 0.27 8.40 -17.65
C GLY A 85 1.18 8.00 -16.50
N LYS A 86 1.84 8.98 -15.86
CA LYS A 86 2.64 8.71 -14.65
C LYS A 86 1.77 8.24 -13.50
N MET A 87 0.58 8.82 -13.30
CA MET A 87 -0.38 8.36 -12.28
C MET A 87 -0.83 6.93 -12.54
N ALA A 88 -1.18 6.60 -13.79
CA ALA A 88 -1.58 5.24 -14.18
C ALA A 88 -0.47 4.21 -13.93
N CYS A 89 0.79 4.59 -14.11
CA CYS A 89 1.95 3.73 -13.86
C CYS A 89 2.50 3.80 -12.42
N GLY A 90 1.90 4.60 -11.52
CA GLY A 90 2.40 4.79 -10.16
C GLY A 90 3.78 5.47 -10.12
N LEU A 91 4.02 6.43 -11.02
CA LEU A 91 5.26 7.16 -11.16
C LEU A 91 5.09 8.61 -10.72
N ARG A 92 6.19 9.18 -10.22
CA ARG A 92 6.27 10.59 -9.86
C ARG A 92 7.65 11.15 -10.17
N VAL A 93 7.69 12.35 -10.71
CA VAL A 93 8.92 13.14 -10.84
C VAL A 93 9.23 13.78 -9.49
N VAL A 94 10.43 13.58 -8.98
CA VAL A 94 10.97 14.22 -7.77
C VAL A 94 12.25 14.96 -8.10
N ARG A 95 12.62 15.95 -7.28
CA ARG A 95 13.93 16.61 -7.39
C ARG A 95 15.04 15.66 -6.92
N ASP A 96 16.28 15.99 -7.24
CA ASP A 96 17.44 15.29 -6.70
C ASP A 96 17.44 15.24 -5.17
N ASP A 97 16.99 16.29 -4.49
CA ASP A 97 16.88 16.33 -3.02
C ASP A 97 15.67 15.53 -2.47
N GLY A 98 14.93 14.82 -3.32
CA GLY A 98 13.71 14.06 -2.96
C GLY A 98 12.45 14.90 -2.78
N GLY A 99 12.56 16.23 -2.83
CA GLY A 99 11.41 17.14 -2.72
C GLY A 99 10.50 17.17 -3.97
N PRO A 100 9.29 17.77 -3.86
CA PRO A 100 8.38 17.95 -4.99
C PRO A 100 8.99 18.87 -6.05
N ILE A 101 8.62 18.67 -7.31
CA ILE A 101 9.05 19.57 -8.38
C ILE A 101 8.40 20.95 -8.25
N ARG A 102 9.06 21.97 -8.80
CA ARG A 102 8.57 23.34 -8.91
C ARG A 102 8.43 23.71 -10.38
N PHE A 103 7.75 24.80 -10.69
CA PHE A 103 7.56 25.29 -12.06
C PHE A 103 8.85 25.34 -12.89
N ARG A 104 9.95 25.90 -12.34
CA ARG A 104 11.25 25.95 -13.05
C ARG A 104 11.74 24.58 -13.53
N HIS A 105 11.50 23.53 -12.74
CA HIS A 105 11.94 22.18 -13.09
C HIS A 105 11.05 21.61 -14.19
N ALA A 106 9.73 21.82 -14.11
CA ALA A 106 8.79 21.43 -15.16
C ALA A 106 9.07 22.19 -16.48
N LEU A 107 9.38 23.48 -16.41
CA LEU A 107 9.71 24.33 -17.56
C LEU A 107 10.96 23.83 -18.30
N VAL A 108 12.07 23.57 -17.58
CA VAL A 108 13.30 23.05 -18.18
C VAL A 108 13.05 21.69 -18.83
N ARG A 109 12.28 20.81 -18.17
CA ARG A 109 11.88 19.51 -18.74
C ARG A 109 11.04 19.69 -19.99
N GLY A 110 10.06 20.59 -19.98
CA GLY A 110 9.17 20.85 -21.11
C GLY A 110 9.90 21.43 -22.31
N ALA A 111 10.81 22.38 -22.08
CA ALA A 111 11.67 22.94 -23.13
C ALA A 111 12.56 21.87 -23.76
N MET A 112 13.22 21.03 -22.94
CA MET A 112 14.03 19.92 -23.45
C MET A 112 13.20 18.86 -24.16
N SER A 113 11.94 18.65 -23.74
CA SER A 113 11.00 17.71 -24.36
C SER A 113 10.68 18.08 -25.81
N VAL A 114 10.79 19.36 -26.20
CA VAL A 114 10.66 19.77 -27.61
C VAL A 114 11.72 19.08 -28.47
N VAL A 115 12.97 19.08 -28.01
CA VAL A 115 14.09 18.49 -28.74
C VAL A 115 14.09 16.96 -28.61
N GLU A 116 13.98 16.44 -27.38
CA GLU A 116 14.19 15.01 -27.11
C GLU A 116 12.93 14.14 -27.34
N ILE A 117 11.73 14.72 -27.44
CA ILE A 117 10.47 14.01 -27.66
C ILE A 117 9.79 14.46 -28.94
N LEU A 118 9.45 15.75 -29.09
CA LEU A 118 8.67 16.21 -30.24
C LEU A 118 9.46 16.08 -31.54
N LEU A 119 10.69 16.61 -31.59
CA LEU A 119 11.50 16.60 -32.82
C LEU A 119 12.10 15.23 -33.13
N SER A 120 12.50 14.47 -32.11
CA SER A 120 13.16 13.17 -32.30
C SER A 120 12.25 11.96 -32.11
N PHE A 121 10.92 12.15 -32.01
CA PHE A 121 9.96 11.08 -31.68
C PHE A 121 10.37 10.23 -30.46
N GLY A 122 10.99 10.86 -29.45
CA GLY A 122 11.43 10.18 -28.23
C GLY A 122 12.72 9.36 -28.34
N VAL A 123 13.35 9.24 -29.53
CA VAL A 123 14.58 8.45 -29.72
C VAL A 123 15.72 8.95 -28.82
N ILE A 124 15.96 10.26 -28.79
CA ILE A 124 16.99 10.87 -27.94
C ILE A 124 16.69 10.61 -26.47
N ALA A 125 15.44 10.77 -26.04
CA ALA A 125 15.04 10.51 -24.66
C ALA A 125 15.25 9.04 -24.25
N CYS A 126 14.98 8.09 -25.15
CA CYS A 126 15.21 6.66 -24.94
C CYS A 126 16.70 6.34 -24.79
N ILE A 127 17.53 6.81 -25.73
CA ILE A 127 18.99 6.58 -25.69
C ILE A 127 19.59 7.19 -24.42
N ALA A 128 19.29 8.45 -24.12
CA ALA A 128 19.78 9.12 -22.91
C ALA A 128 19.39 8.35 -21.64
N SER A 129 18.16 7.84 -21.60
CA SER A 129 17.67 7.05 -20.48
C SER A 129 18.33 5.68 -20.36
N LEU A 130 18.73 5.05 -21.46
CA LEU A 130 19.41 3.75 -21.47
C LEU A 130 20.87 3.88 -21.02
N VAL A 131 21.54 4.94 -21.45
CA VAL A 131 22.95 5.20 -21.13
C VAL A 131 23.12 5.76 -19.71
N SER A 132 22.11 6.45 -19.19
CA SER A 132 22.13 6.96 -17.82
C SER A 132 22.00 5.83 -16.79
N GLY A 133 23.00 5.68 -15.91
CA GLY A 133 22.94 4.74 -14.77
C GLY A 133 21.77 4.96 -13.79
N ARG A 134 21.10 6.12 -13.82
CA ARG A 134 19.86 6.41 -13.06
C ARG A 134 18.58 6.43 -13.91
N GLY A 135 18.62 6.03 -15.18
CA GLY A 135 17.45 6.05 -16.06
C GLY A 135 16.89 7.44 -16.39
N ARG A 136 17.71 8.50 -16.35
CA ARG A 136 17.32 9.89 -16.61
C ARG A 136 17.46 10.20 -18.11
N ARG A 137 16.47 10.90 -18.68
CA ARG A 137 16.63 11.52 -20.01
C ARG A 137 17.31 12.89 -19.91
N VAL A 138 17.63 13.52 -21.04
CA VAL A 138 18.36 14.79 -21.09
C VAL A 138 17.62 15.87 -20.30
N GLY A 139 16.32 16.01 -20.50
CA GLY A 139 15.50 16.97 -19.75
C GLY A 139 15.47 16.72 -18.24
N ASP A 140 15.57 15.47 -17.80
CA ASP A 140 15.60 15.11 -16.38
C ASP A 140 16.93 15.51 -15.73
N VAL A 141 18.03 15.35 -16.47
CA VAL A 141 19.39 15.72 -16.03
C VAL A 141 19.50 17.24 -15.86
N PHE A 142 19.11 18.02 -16.86
CA PHE A 142 19.18 19.48 -16.80
C PHE A 142 18.25 20.08 -15.74
N ALA A 143 17.09 19.47 -15.53
CA ALA A 143 16.15 19.93 -14.51
C ALA A 143 16.53 19.49 -13.08
N GLY A 144 17.53 18.61 -12.91
CA GLY A 144 17.85 18.04 -11.59
C GLY A 144 16.70 17.22 -11.01
N THR A 145 16.05 16.41 -11.85
CA THR A 145 14.86 15.61 -11.48
C THR A 145 14.99 14.14 -11.84
N LEU A 146 14.36 13.27 -11.05
CA LEU A 146 14.34 11.83 -11.25
C LEU A 146 12.90 11.32 -11.23
N VAL A 147 12.59 10.37 -12.12
CA VAL A 147 11.31 9.66 -12.09
C VAL A 147 11.45 8.46 -11.16
N VAL A 148 10.70 8.48 -10.07
CA VAL A 148 10.66 7.39 -9.10
C VAL A 148 9.33 6.69 -9.19
N ARG A 149 9.36 5.39 -8.91
CA ARG A 149 8.12 4.64 -8.69
C ARG A 149 7.60 5.01 -7.32
N GLU A 150 6.54 5.79 -7.29
CA GLU A 150 5.78 5.97 -6.07
C GLU A 150 5.12 4.63 -5.79
N ARG A 151 5.30 4.08 -4.58
CA ARG A 151 4.48 2.94 -4.19
C ARG A 151 3.06 3.47 -4.21
N VAL A 152 2.30 3.13 -5.25
CA VAL A 152 0.84 3.19 -5.23
C VAL A 152 0.49 2.59 -3.87
N PRO A 153 -0.19 3.33 -2.97
CA PRO A 153 -0.73 2.72 -1.77
C PRO A 153 -1.48 1.51 -2.28
N ALA A 154 -0.95 0.32 -2.02
CA ALA A 154 -1.52 -0.90 -2.56
C ALA A 154 -3.02 -0.82 -2.25
N GLN A 155 -3.82 -0.93 -3.30
CA GLN A 155 -5.24 -1.28 -3.29
C GLN A 155 -5.70 -1.70 -1.89
N ARG A 156 -6.72 -1.05 -1.31
CA ARG A 156 -7.37 -1.30 0.00
C ARG A 156 -7.52 -2.79 0.36
N GLY A 157 -6.41 -3.39 0.72
CA GLY A 157 -6.17 -4.83 0.70
C GLY A 157 -4.70 -5.10 0.95
N ALA A 158 -3.97 -4.13 1.54
CA ALA A 158 -2.92 -4.47 2.48
C ALA A 158 -3.53 -5.53 3.37
N SER A 159 -3.10 -6.77 3.18
CA SER A 159 -3.58 -7.91 3.91
C SER A 159 -3.26 -7.60 5.37
N THR A 160 -4.25 -6.99 6.01
CA THR A 160 -4.12 -6.45 7.34
C THR A 160 -4.31 -7.68 8.19
N VAL A 161 -3.29 -8.00 8.97
CA VAL A 161 -3.42 -9.05 9.97
C VAL A 161 -4.69 -8.73 10.75
N PRO A 162 -5.66 -9.67 10.84
CA PRO A 162 -6.90 -9.42 11.54
C PRO A 162 -6.61 -8.93 12.96
N PRO A 163 -7.29 -7.88 13.43
CA PRO A 163 -7.08 -7.39 14.78
C PRO A 163 -7.41 -8.52 15.77
N PRO A 164 -6.62 -8.70 16.84
CA PRO A 164 -6.97 -9.67 17.86
C PRO A 164 -8.28 -9.28 18.55
N PRO A 165 -9.04 -10.25 19.09
CA PRO A 165 -10.21 -9.95 19.90
C PRO A 165 -9.85 -9.02 21.05
N PHE A 166 -10.69 -8.03 21.34
CA PHE A 166 -10.44 -6.98 22.34
C PHE A 166 -10.06 -7.49 23.75
N TRP A 167 -10.48 -8.71 24.10
CA TRP A 167 -10.33 -9.36 25.40
C TRP A 167 -9.00 -10.12 25.52
N LEU A 168 -8.26 -10.24 24.42
CA LEU A 168 -6.92 -10.82 24.34
C LEU A 168 -5.82 -9.76 24.22
N VAL A 169 -6.19 -8.50 23.93
CA VAL A 169 -5.26 -7.40 23.80
C VAL A 169 -4.50 -7.21 25.11
N GLY A 170 -3.16 -7.19 25.04
CA GLY A 170 -2.30 -6.98 26.20
C GLY A 170 -2.15 -8.18 27.15
N ARG A 171 -2.87 -9.29 26.94
CA ARG A 171 -2.75 -10.49 27.80
C ARG A 171 -1.38 -11.16 27.71
N PHE A 172 -0.69 -11.03 26.57
CA PHE A 172 0.64 -11.61 26.34
C PHE A 172 1.78 -10.60 26.55
N ARG A 173 1.55 -9.54 27.32
CA ARG A 173 2.55 -8.49 27.59
C ARG A 173 3.82 -9.00 28.26
N GLU A 174 3.70 -10.01 29.10
CA GLU A 174 4.82 -10.60 29.84
C GLU A 174 5.48 -11.77 29.10
N LEU A 175 4.93 -12.17 27.95
CA LEU A 175 5.43 -13.30 27.18
C LEU A 175 6.83 -13.02 26.62
N ASP A 176 7.78 -13.91 26.82
CA ASP A 176 9.07 -13.80 26.14
C ASP A 176 8.96 -14.26 24.68
N LEU A 177 9.34 -13.35 23.77
CA LEU A 177 9.25 -13.53 22.32
C LEU A 177 10.63 -13.65 21.67
N SER A 178 11.71 -13.55 22.45
CA SER A 178 13.08 -13.51 21.95
C SER A 178 13.52 -14.83 21.31
N GLY A 179 12.98 -15.97 21.77
CA GLY A 179 13.29 -17.30 21.27
C GLY A 179 12.56 -17.72 19.99
N VAL A 180 11.69 -16.86 19.42
CA VAL A 180 10.88 -17.21 18.25
C VAL A 180 11.60 -16.78 16.95
N PRO A 181 11.90 -17.70 16.02
CA PRO A 181 12.66 -17.38 14.80
C PRO A 181 11.84 -16.54 13.81
N ASP A 182 12.51 -15.67 13.05
CA ASP A 182 11.86 -14.79 12.07
C ASP A 182 11.08 -15.54 10.98
N GLY A 183 11.53 -16.74 10.60
CA GLY A 183 10.81 -17.61 9.67
C GLY A 183 9.40 -17.99 10.17
N LEU A 184 9.26 -18.30 11.47
CA LEU A 184 7.97 -18.65 12.07
C LEU A 184 7.04 -17.42 12.12
N TRP A 185 7.58 -16.26 12.45
CA TRP A 185 6.82 -15.02 12.41
C TRP A 185 6.31 -14.65 11.02
N LEU A 186 7.15 -14.89 10.00
CA LEU A 186 6.75 -14.68 8.62
C LEU A 186 5.63 -15.65 8.23
N ALA A 187 5.73 -16.93 8.63
CA ALA A 187 4.70 -17.94 8.39
C ALA A 187 3.37 -17.56 9.07
N ILE A 188 3.40 -17.15 10.33
CA ILE A 188 2.22 -16.67 11.08
C ILE A 188 1.58 -15.48 10.36
N ARG A 189 2.38 -14.48 9.97
CA ARG A 189 1.87 -13.31 9.24
C ARG A 189 1.24 -13.71 7.92
N GLN A 190 1.90 -14.57 7.12
CA GLN A 190 1.38 -15.04 5.83
C GLN A 190 0.06 -15.79 6.00
N TYR A 191 -0.03 -16.69 6.98
CA TYR A 191 -1.27 -17.39 7.33
C TYR A 191 -2.39 -16.39 7.68
N LEU A 192 -2.16 -15.51 8.65
CA LEU A 192 -3.16 -14.54 9.11
C LEU A 192 -3.64 -13.60 8.00
N THR A 193 -2.77 -13.28 7.04
CA THR A 193 -3.14 -12.46 5.88
C THR A 193 -3.97 -13.19 4.83
N ARG A 194 -3.94 -14.52 4.80
CA ARG A 194 -4.59 -15.36 3.78
C ARG A 194 -5.68 -16.29 4.34
N MET A 195 -5.87 -16.31 5.66
CA MET A 195 -6.77 -17.28 6.33
C MET A 195 -8.22 -17.22 5.85
N GLY A 196 -8.69 -16.06 5.36
CA GLY A 196 -10.04 -15.91 4.78
C GLY A 196 -10.18 -16.42 3.33
N GLN A 197 -9.07 -16.82 2.69
CA GLN A 197 -9.04 -17.42 1.34
C GLN A 197 -8.83 -18.93 1.38
N LEU A 198 -8.51 -19.49 2.56
CA LEU A 198 -8.30 -20.92 2.75
C LEU A 198 -9.62 -21.61 3.07
N GLU A 199 -9.75 -22.86 2.62
CA GLU A 199 -10.82 -23.74 3.08
C GLU A 199 -10.76 -23.89 4.62
N ALA A 200 -11.91 -23.96 5.27
CA ALA A 200 -12.01 -23.90 6.73
C ALA A 200 -11.17 -24.97 7.45
N GLY A 201 -11.20 -26.22 6.97
CA GLY A 201 -10.41 -27.32 7.56
C GLY A 201 -8.90 -27.13 7.41
N VAL A 202 -8.45 -26.67 6.24
CA VAL A 202 -7.03 -26.38 5.97
C VAL A 202 -6.56 -25.19 6.83
N SER A 203 -7.36 -24.13 6.91
CA SER A 203 -7.07 -22.98 7.76
C SER A 203 -6.93 -23.37 9.23
N TRP A 204 -7.83 -24.22 9.74
CA TRP A 204 -7.82 -24.71 11.12
C TRP A 204 -6.58 -25.55 11.44
N SER A 205 -6.20 -26.48 10.56
CA SER A 205 -5.01 -27.32 10.75
C SER A 205 -3.71 -26.52 10.70
N MET A 206 -3.61 -25.54 9.79
CA MET A 206 -2.47 -24.62 9.74
C MET A 206 -2.38 -23.74 10.99
N ALA A 207 -3.52 -23.23 11.48
CA ALA A 207 -3.57 -22.43 12.69
C ALA A 207 -3.06 -23.20 13.91
N HIS A 208 -3.49 -24.47 14.06
CA HIS A 208 -3.03 -25.35 15.14
C HIS A 208 -1.53 -25.59 15.05
N ARG A 209 -1.03 -25.99 13.88
CA ARG A 209 0.41 -26.28 13.72
C ARG A 209 1.28 -25.07 14.05
N LEU A 210 0.89 -23.87 13.57
CA LEU A 210 1.62 -22.63 13.86
C LEU A 210 1.49 -22.21 15.33
N ALA A 211 0.35 -22.46 15.96
CA ALA A 211 0.17 -22.22 17.38
C ALA A 211 1.05 -23.15 18.21
N ASP A 212 1.08 -24.45 17.91
CA ASP A 212 1.91 -25.44 18.59
C ASP A 212 3.40 -25.12 18.44
N ASP A 213 3.84 -24.75 17.23
CA ASP A 213 5.22 -24.30 16.98
C ASP A 213 5.58 -23.06 17.82
N LEU A 214 4.62 -22.13 17.99
CA LEU A 214 4.81 -20.94 18.81
C LEU A 214 4.82 -21.28 20.31
N VAL A 215 3.95 -22.17 20.77
CA VAL A 215 3.89 -22.65 22.16
C VAL A 215 5.19 -23.38 22.51
N ALA A 216 5.72 -24.21 21.62
CA ALA A 216 7.00 -24.92 21.82
C ALA A 216 8.19 -23.98 22.03
N ARG A 217 8.12 -22.75 21.50
CA ARG A 217 9.17 -21.72 21.63
C ARG A 217 8.97 -20.75 22.77
N THR A 218 7.71 -20.48 23.14
CA THR A 218 7.35 -19.44 24.12
C THR A 218 6.90 -20.03 25.46
N GLY A 219 6.59 -21.32 25.52
CA GLY A 219 6.07 -22.01 26.70
C GLY A 219 4.65 -21.61 27.11
N ALA A 220 4.00 -20.69 26.38
CA ALA A 220 2.67 -20.19 26.74
C ALA A 220 1.58 -20.84 25.87
N PRO A 221 0.74 -21.72 26.43
CA PRO A 221 -0.36 -22.32 25.69
C PRO A 221 -1.45 -21.29 25.35
N ALA A 222 -2.19 -21.55 24.27
CA ALA A 222 -3.40 -20.79 23.96
C ALA A 222 -4.42 -20.97 25.10
N PRO A 223 -5.08 -19.89 25.60
CA PRO A 223 -6.07 -20.03 26.66
C PRO A 223 -7.27 -20.87 26.20
N GLN A 224 -7.91 -21.58 27.14
CA GLN A 224 -9.04 -22.46 26.83
C GLN A 224 -10.19 -21.68 26.17
N GLY A 225 -10.76 -22.23 25.10
CA GLY A 225 -11.84 -21.60 24.33
C GLY A 225 -11.40 -20.52 23.34
N VAL A 226 -10.10 -20.23 23.21
CA VAL A 226 -9.59 -19.28 22.20
C VAL A 226 -9.27 -20.02 20.90
N PRO A 227 -9.81 -19.60 19.74
CA PRO A 227 -9.39 -20.14 18.46
C PRO A 227 -7.88 -19.90 18.22
N PRO A 228 -7.13 -20.88 17.68
CA PRO A 228 -5.68 -20.73 17.50
C PRO A 228 -5.29 -19.53 16.64
N ALA A 229 -6.10 -19.21 15.61
CA ALA A 229 -5.88 -18.02 14.80
C ALA A 229 -5.98 -16.70 15.61
N ALA A 230 -6.90 -16.63 16.58
CA ALA A 230 -7.05 -15.48 17.46
C ALA A 230 -5.88 -15.37 18.46
N TYR A 231 -5.37 -16.51 18.94
CA TYR A 231 -4.15 -16.58 19.74
C TYR A 231 -2.94 -16.04 18.95
N LEU A 232 -2.72 -16.54 17.73
CA LEU A 232 -1.64 -16.08 16.85
C LEU A 232 -1.72 -14.58 16.53
N ALA A 233 -2.92 -14.07 16.24
CA ALA A 233 -3.14 -12.65 15.99
C ALA A 233 -2.81 -11.79 17.22
N ALA A 234 -3.16 -12.24 18.42
CA ALA A 234 -2.88 -11.52 19.66
C ALA A 234 -1.39 -11.48 19.99
N VAL A 235 -0.67 -12.60 19.83
CA VAL A 235 0.77 -12.64 20.08
C VAL A 235 1.53 -11.81 19.03
N LEU A 236 1.14 -11.88 17.76
CA LEU A 236 1.74 -11.05 16.71
C LEU A 236 1.49 -9.56 16.94
N ASN A 237 0.29 -9.19 17.40
CA ASN A 237 -0.02 -7.80 17.75
C ASN A 237 0.84 -7.30 18.91
N GLU A 238 1.07 -8.10 19.95
CA GLU A 238 1.94 -7.72 21.05
C GLU A 238 3.40 -7.53 20.58
N ARG A 239 3.91 -8.41 19.70
CA ARG A 239 5.22 -8.21 19.06
C ARG A 239 5.28 -6.85 18.35
N GLN A 240 4.31 -6.58 17.48
CA GLN A 240 4.24 -5.33 16.72
C GLN A 240 4.16 -4.10 17.65
N ALA A 241 3.42 -4.19 18.75
CA ALA A 241 3.33 -3.13 19.74
C ALA A 241 4.65 -2.90 20.48
N ARG A 242 5.44 -3.94 20.75
CA ARG A 242 6.80 -3.81 21.33
C ARG A 242 7.78 -3.19 20.34
N ASP A 243 7.75 -3.64 19.09
CA ASP A 243 8.63 -3.11 18.04
C ASP A 243 8.32 -1.64 17.73
N ALA A 244 7.03 -1.26 17.70
CA ALA A 244 6.61 0.14 17.59
C ALA A 244 7.15 0.98 18.76
N ARG A 245 6.96 0.53 20.01
CA ARG A 245 7.48 1.22 21.21
C ARG A 245 9.00 1.40 21.15
N ARG A 246 9.75 0.38 20.70
CA ARG A 246 11.21 0.46 20.51
C ARG A 246 11.61 1.46 19.43
N ALA A 247 10.92 1.45 18.28
CA ALA A 247 11.18 2.40 17.20
C ALA A 247 10.88 3.85 17.61
N PHE A 248 9.77 4.09 18.32
CA PHE A 248 9.44 5.42 18.87
C PHE A 248 10.44 5.88 19.93
N ALA A 249 10.91 4.98 20.80
CA ALA A 249 11.94 5.31 21.80
C ALA A 249 13.29 5.62 21.14
N ALA A 250 13.70 4.83 20.14
CA ALA A 250 14.91 5.09 19.36
C ALA A 250 14.84 6.44 18.64
N ALA A 251 13.69 6.78 18.03
CA ALA A 251 13.47 8.06 17.36
C ALA A 251 13.53 9.26 18.33
N ARG A 252 13.06 9.10 19.57
CA ARG A 252 13.20 10.11 20.63
C ARG A 252 14.66 10.26 21.09
N ALA A 253 15.37 9.15 21.25
CA ALA A 253 16.77 9.15 21.69
C ALA A 253 17.73 9.71 20.63
N SER A 254 17.43 9.53 19.34
CA SER A 254 18.19 10.07 18.22
C SER A 254 17.88 11.54 17.91
N GLY A 255 17.19 12.27 18.79
CA GLY A 255 16.94 13.70 18.63
C GLY A 255 16.03 14.07 17.46
N GLY A 256 15.03 13.24 17.15
CA GLY A 256 13.98 13.62 16.18
C GLY A 256 13.35 14.95 16.56
N PRO A 257 12.98 15.81 15.59
CA PRO A 257 12.68 17.21 15.80
C PRO A 257 11.70 17.39 16.97
N GLN A 258 12.14 18.14 17.98
CA GLN A 258 11.24 18.76 18.93
C GLN A 258 10.23 19.55 18.08
N VAL A 259 8.99 19.06 18.02
CA VAL A 259 7.88 19.93 17.69
C VAL A 259 8.01 21.09 18.67
N PRO A 260 8.24 22.34 18.21
CA PRO A 260 8.30 23.46 19.12
C PRO A 260 6.99 23.43 19.87
N GLY A 261 7.08 23.22 21.18
CA GLY A 261 5.98 23.48 22.08
C GLY A 261 5.64 24.94 21.88
N GLY A 262 4.62 25.19 21.05
CA GLY A 262 3.89 26.43 21.11
C GLY A 262 3.37 26.49 22.53
N GLY A 263 4.01 27.34 23.34
CA GLY A 263 3.48 27.76 24.63
C GLY A 263 2.12 28.41 24.39
N HIS A 264 1.08 27.60 24.36
CA HIS A 264 -0.13 27.98 25.05
C HIS A 264 0.08 27.52 26.47
N GLU A 265 0.49 28.45 27.33
CA GLU A 265 0.13 28.39 28.73
C GLU A 265 -1.35 28.03 28.78
N VAL A 266 -1.65 26.79 29.17
CA VAL A 266 -2.91 26.53 29.83
C VAL A 266 -2.78 27.27 31.15
N ALA A 267 -3.26 28.51 31.16
CA ALA A 267 -3.38 29.30 32.36
C ALA A 267 -4.05 28.42 33.41
N ALA A 268 -3.27 28.05 34.43
CA ALA A 268 -3.81 27.48 35.63
C ALA A 268 -4.85 28.48 36.13
N ALA A 269 -6.13 28.09 36.02
CA ALA A 269 -7.22 28.87 36.55
C ALA A 269 -6.94 29.11 38.03
N HIS A 270 -6.57 30.35 38.33
CA HIS A 270 -6.46 30.89 39.66
C HIS A 270 -7.85 30.75 40.28
N VAL A 271 -8.00 29.83 41.23
CA VAL A 271 -9.18 29.72 42.08
C VAL A 271 -9.03 30.82 43.14
N PRO A 272 -9.84 31.90 43.13
CA PRO A 272 -9.86 32.80 44.26
C PRO A 272 -10.74 32.17 45.34
N ALA A 273 -10.15 31.93 46.50
CA ALA A 273 -10.87 31.69 47.74
C ALA A 273 -11.54 33.01 48.17
N GLY A 274 -12.85 33.02 48.38
CA GLY A 274 -13.53 34.14 49.04
C GLY A 274 -15.03 34.29 48.80
N GLY A 275 -15.83 33.54 49.57
CA GLY A 275 -16.89 34.16 50.39
C GLY A 275 -18.29 34.41 49.81
N HIS A 276 -19.24 33.73 50.47
CA HIS A 276 -20.63 34.13 50.79
C HIS A 276 -21.75 33.93 49.76
N GLY A 277 -22.80 33.20 50.20
CA GLY A 277 -24.16 33.42 49.71
C GLY A 277 -24.98 32.17 49.41
N VAL A 278 -25.66 31.67 50.44
CA VAL A 278 -26.71 30.63 50.41
C VAL A 278 -27.86 31.00 49.46
N THR A 279 -28.42 30.04 48.68
CA THR A 279 -29.85 29.66 48.68
C THR A 279 -30.18 28.49 47.74
N ALA A 280 -30.67 27.40 48.36
CA ALA A 280 -31.79 26.52 48.02
C ALA A 280 -32.05 25.97 46.58
N ALA A 281 -31.88 24.65 46.48
CA ALA A 281 -32.87 23.62 46.08
C ALA A 281 -33.58 23.68 44.71
N HIS A 282 -33.41 22.62 43.91
CA HIS A 282 -34.52 21.77 43.46
C HIS A 282 -34.02 20.40 42.96
N VAL A 283 -34.50 19.33 43.59
CA VAL A 283 -34.44 17.93 43.15
C VAL A 283 -35.87 17.57 42.72
N PRO A 284 -36.04 16.82 41.62
CA PRO A 284 -36.86 15.62 41.73
C PRO A 284 -36.27 14.41 40.99
N ASP A 285 -36.44 13.27 41.63
CA ASP A 285 -36.37 11.88 41.11
C ASP A 285 -37.62 11.17 41.69
N PRO A 286 -37.91 9.87 41.44
CA PRO A 286 -38.28 9.14 40.21
C PRO A 286 -39.70 8.50 40.26
N GLY A 287 -40.10 7.83 39.16
CA GLY A 287 -41.08 6.70 39.13
C GLY A 287 -42.52 7.07 38.78
N GLY A 288 -43.34 6.30 38.02
CA GLY A 288 -43.25 4.98 37.40
C GLY A 288 -44.63 4.57 36.85
N THR A 289 -44.74 3.32 36.37
CA THR A 289 -45.94 2.50 36.00
C THR A 289 -46.31 2.34 34.50
N GLY A 290 -46.26 1.08 34.03
CA GLY A 290 -46.57 0.57 32.65
C GLY A 290 -48.06 0.19 32.45
N PRO A 291 -48.46 -0.92 31.77
CA PRO A 291 -47.78 -1.87 30.85
C PRO A 291 -48.61 -2.24 29.56
N ALA A 292 -48.12 -3.25 28.79
CA ALA A 292 -48.86 -4.28 28.00
C ALA A 292 -48.80 -4.30 26.44
N ALA A 293 -48.97 -5.54 25.93
CA ALA A 293 -49.09 -6.08 24.54
C ALA A 293 -47.76 -6.52 23.87
N GLU A 294 -47.30 -7.78 23.86
CA GLU A 294 -47.83 -9.10 23.42
C GLU A 294 -47.99 -9.34 21.90
N GLY A 295 -47.43 -10.47 21.45
CA GLY A 295 -47.75 -11.22 20.21
C GLY A 295 -46.76 -11.01 19.05
N GLY A 296 -46.13 -12.01 18.42
CA GLY A 296 -46.21 -13.46 18.51
C GLY A 296 -45.40 -14.05 17.34
N LEU A 297 -44.61 -15.10 17.60
CA LEU A 297 -44.05 -16.01 16.60
C LEU A 297 -45.16 -16.95 16.08
N PRO A 298 -45.02 -17.51 14.87
CA PRO A 298 -45.57 -18.82 14.58
C PRO A 298 -44.48 -19.86 14.37
N ALA A 299 -44.85 -21.07 14.76
CA ALA A 299 -44.07 -22.28 14.84
C ALA A 299 -43.94 -23.04 13.51
N GLU A 300 -42.88 -23.85 13.47
CA GLU A 300 -42.80 -25.24 13.00
C GLU A 300 -44.11 -25.91 12.55
N GLN A 301 -44.10 -26.51 11.35
CA GLN A 301 -44.89 -27.70 11.03
C GLN A 301 -44.14 -28.63 10.06
N ASP A 302 -44.34 -29.90 10.36
CA ASP A 302 -43.67 -31.16 10.01
C ASP A 302 -43.74 -31.66 8.56
N ALA A 303 -42.95 -32.74 8.37
CA ALA A 303 -43.08 -33.87 7.44
C ALA A 303 -42.34 -33.77 6.08
N ALA A 304 -41.68 -34.80 5.54
CA ALA A 304 -41.26 -36.13 5.99
C ALA A 304 -40.32 -36.71 4.89
N ASP A 305 -39.65 -37.81 5.22
CA ASP A 305 -39.12 -38.87 4.31
C ASP A 305 -37.93 -38.59 3.39
N ALA A 306 -36.75 -39.12 3.76
CA ALA A 306 -36.34 -40.49 3.37
C ALA A 306 -34.83 -40.73 3.59
N ARG A 307 -34.50 -41.74 4.41
CA ARG A 307 -33.15 -42.36 4.52
C ARG A 307 -33.06 -43.58 3.55
N PRO A 308 -31.86 -44.10 3.24
CA PRO A 308 -31.54 -44.91 2.06
C PRO A 308 -31.55 -46.43 2.31
N PRO A 309 -31.29 -47.26 1.28
CA PRO A 309 -30.52 -48.50 1.40
C PRO A 309 -29.18 -48.37 0.63
N GLY A 310 -28.04 -48.93 1.06
CA GLY A 310 -27.78 -50.34 1.40
C GLY A 310 -27.27 -51.06 0.14
N GLN A 311 -25.95 -51.12 -0.07
CA GLN A 311 -25.07 -52.31 0.07
C GLN A 311 -25.28 -53.42 -0.99
N ASP A 312 -24.27 -53.68 -1.84
CA ASP A 312 -23.38 -54.87 -1.78
C ASP A 312 -22.81 -55.39 -3.13
N VAL A 313 -21.47 -55.53 -3.11
CA VAL A 313 -20.64 -56.69 -3.50
C VAL A 313 -20.74 -57.32 -4.90
N ARG A 314 -19.59 -57.32 -5.61
CA ARG A 314 -18.87 -58.41 -6.33
C ARG A 314 -17.85 -57.73 -7.26
N GLY A 315 -16.58 -58.11 -7.42
CA GLY A 315 -15.80 -59.32 -7.13
C GLY A 315 -14.78 -59.49 -8.29
N GLY A 316 -13.55 -59.96 -8.00
CA GLY A 316 -12.49 -60.32 -8.97
C GLY A 316 -11.25 -59.41 -8.90
N GLU A 317 -10.14 -59.72 -8.22
CA GLU A 317 -9.18 -60.85 -8.37
C GLU A 317 -8.46 -60.75 -9.74
N ALA A 318 -7.13 -60.70 -9.93
CA ALA A 318 -5.96 -61.33 -9.28
C ALA A 318 -4.71 -60.46 -9.58
N ALA A 319 -3.74 -60.25 -8.68
CA ALA A 319 -2.57 -61.09 -8.31
C ALA A 319 -1.48 -61.26 -9.39
N ASP A 320 -0.31 -60.65 -9.14
CA ASP A 320 1.09 -61.14 -9.30
C ASP A 320 2.02 -59.92 -9.07
N GLY A 321 2.99 -59.87 -8.14
CA GLY A 321 4.13 -60.78 -7.94
C GLY A 321 5.17 -60.54 -9.08
N VAL A 322 6.46 -60.26 -8.94
CA VAL A 322 7.50 -60.39 -7.89
C VAL A 322 8.79 -59.68 -8.42
N ALA A 323 9.69 -59.30 -7.50
CA ALA A 323 11.16 -59.14 -7.63
C ALA A 323 11.83 -57.89 -8.27
N VAL A 324 12.36 -57.06 -7.38
CA VAL A 324 13.79 -56.73 -7.17
C VAL A 324 14.81 -57.12 -8.26
N SER A 325 15.57 -56.11 -8.75
CA SER A 325 17.03 -56.25 -8.97
C SER A 325 17.73 -54.88 -8.91
N ARG A 326 18.88 -54.84 -8.21
CA ARG A 326 19.82 -53.71 -8.11
C ARG A 326 20.96 -53.89 -9.12
N SER A 327 21.43 -52.80 -9.73
CA SER A 327 22.79 -52.61 -10.29
C SER A 327 23.00 -51.10 -10.51
N ALA A 328 23.83 -50.37 -9.74
CA ALA A 328 25.25 -50.05 -9.97
C ALA A 328 25.53 -49.40 -11.35
N ALA A 329 26.27 -48.30 -11.56
CA ALA A 329 26.92 -47.24 -10.76
C ALA A 329 27.26 -46.07 -11.77
N PRO A 330 28.23 -45.14 -11.57
CA PRO A 330 27.98 -43.68 -11.62
C PRO A 330 28.69 -42.90 -12.76
N THR A 331 28.20 -41.70 -13.08
CA THR A 331 28.94 -40.64 -13.79
C THR A 331 28.57 -39.31 -13.11
N GLY A 332 29.43 -38.38 -12.70
CA GLY A 332 30.81 -38.08 -13.09
C GLY A 332 30.85 -36.68 -13.73
N PHE A 333 30.71 -35.61 -12.95
CA PHE A 333 31.07 -34.26 -13.40
C PHE A 333 31.40 -33.32 -12.22
N ALA A 334 32.61 -32.76 -12.25
CA ALA A 334 33.10 -31.70 -11.35
C ALA A 334 33.27 -30.38 -12.14
N PRO A 335 33.07 -29.20 -11.53
CA PRO A 335 33.24 -27.91 -12.22
C PRO A 335 34.70 -27.39 -12.16
N PRO A 336 35.14 -26.58 -13.14
CA PRO A 336 36.46 -25.95 -13.13
C PRO A 336 36.52 -24.70 -12.23
N ALA A 337 37.76 -24.39 -11.81
CA ALA A 337 38.17 -23.36 -10.85
C ALA A 337 37.86 -21.91 -11.24
#